data_AF-A0A158BGL5-F1
#
_entry.id   AF-A0A158BGL5-F1
#
_cell.length_a   1.000
_cell.length_b   1.000
_cell.length_c   1.000
_cell.angle_alpha   90.00
_cell.angle_beta   90.00
_cell.angle_gamma   90.00
#
_symmetry.space_group_name_H-M   'P 1'
#
loop_
_entity.id
_entity.type
_entity.pdbx_description
1 polymer ?
#
loop_
_entity_poly.entity_id
_entity_poly.type
_entity_poly.pdbx_seq_one_letter_code
_entity_poly.pdbx_strand_id
1 'polypeptide(L)'
;MSHISTGVEYALHCMLYLAEPPHGVREASVRDLAELQGVPAEYVAKLFTKLHKAGLVVATEGARGGFALARPSAQISVLDVVDAIDGDKPLFDCREIRARCAVFGDDAPPWATSGVCAVHAVMKNAEKRMREALAADRLSDLAGRVHAKAPRTFGPQVVKWLDERTHQRRAAKN
;
A
#
# COMPACT_ATOMS: atom_id res chain seq x y z
N MET A 1 -3.18 -14.75 10.15
CA MET A 1 -3.14 -13.79 9.03
C MET A 1 -3.03 -12.39 9.61
N SER A 2 -2.16 -11.54 9.06
CA SER A 2 -1.98 -10.15 9.51
C SER A 2 -3.24 -9.30 9.23
N HIS A 3 -3.41 -8.20 9.97
CA HIS A 3 -4.53 -7.26 9.74
C HIS A 3 -4.36 -6.52 8.40
N ILE A 4 -3.16 -6.01 8.16
CA ILE A 4 -2.71 -5.44 6.88
C ILE A 4 -2.25 -6.58 5.97
N SER A 5 -2.73 -6.60 4.73
CA SER A 5 -2.44 -7.68 3.80
C SER A 5 -1.03 -7.61 3.21
N THR A 6 -0.51 -8.75 2.77
CA THR A 6 0.73 -8.83 1.98
C THR A 6 0.63 -8.03 0.66
N GLY A 7 -0.58 -7.74 0.18
CA GLY A 7 -0.78 -6.87 -0.98
C GLY A 7 -0.22 -5.46 -0.76
N VAL A 8 -0.32 -4.93 0.46
CA VAL A 8 0.24 -3.62 0.82
C VAL A 8 1.76 -3.64 0.73
N GLU A 9 2.39 -4.69 1.25
CA GLU A 9 3.84 -4.89 1.16
C GLU A 9 4.30 -4.87 -0.31
N TYR A 10 3.66 -5.68 -1.17
CA TYR A 10 4.05 -5.78 -2.57
C TYR A 10 3.84 -4.46 -3.32
N ALA A 11 2.73 -3.77 -3.04
CA ALA A 11 2.44 -2.47 -3.63
C ALA A 11 3.49 -1.42 -3.23
N LEU A 12 3.78 -1.28 -1.94
CA LEU A 12 4.79 -0.35 -1.44
C LEU A 12 6.16 -0.63 -2.05
N HIS A 13 6.62 -1.88 -1.99
CA HIS A 13 7.91 -2.28 -2.55
C HIS A 13 8.04 -1.94 -4.03
N CYS A 14 7.00 -2.19 -4.83
CA CYS A 14 7.01 -1.82 -6.25
C CYS A 14 6.98 -0.30 -6.46
N MET A 15 6.17 0.43 -5.69
CA MET A 15 6.04 1.89 -5.80
C MET A 15 7.31 2.64 -5.41
N LEU A 16 8.15 2.07 -4.53
CA LEU A 16 9.45 2.68 -4.17
C LEU A 16 10.36 2.88 -5.38
N TYR A 17 10.32 1.98 -6.36
CA TYR A 17 11.11 2.10 -7.59
C TYR A 17 10.50 3.06 -8.62
N LEU A 18 9.28 3.56 -8.37
CA LEU A 18 8.65 4.63 -9.15
C LEU A 18 8.81 6.00 -8.48
N ALA A 19 9.35 6.07 -7.26
CA ALA A 19 9.74 7.34 -6.66
C ALA A 19 10.96 7.85 -7.44
N GLU A 20 10.77 8.99 -8.12
CA GLU A 20 11.67 9.64 -9.08
C GLU A 20 13.18 9.67 -8.70
N PRO A 21 14.08 9.93 -9.68
CA PRO A 21 15.53 9.92 -9.48
C PRO A 21 16.04 10.61 -8.20
N PRO A 22 17.16 10.10 -7.61
CA PRO A 22 18.19 9.30 -8.28
C PRO A 22 18.03 7.77 -8.16
N HIS A 23 16.99 7.26 -7.50
CA HIS A 23 16.96 5.85 -7.06
C HIS A 23 15.78 5.04 -7.59
N GLY A 24 14.89 5.67 -8.35
CA GLY A 24 13.83 5.01 -9.09
C GLY A 24 13.79 5.48 -10.55
N VAL A 25 12.82 4.96 -11.28
CA VAL A 25 12.55 5.32 -12.67
C VAL A 25 11.22 6.06 -12.76
N ARG A 26 11.07 6.87 -13.81
CA ARG A 26 9.84 7.63 -14.04
C ARG A 26 8.64 6.72 -14.34
N GLU A 27 8.91 5.60 -15.00
CA GLU A 27 7.88 4.66 -15.45
C GLU A 27 8.49 3.26 -15.53
N ALA A 28 7.76 2.23 -15.06
CA ALA A 28 8.15 0.84 -15.20
C ALA A 28 6.93 -0.06 -15.47
N SER A 29 7.15 -1.19 -16.14
CA SER A 29 6.07 -2.17 -16.29
C SER A 29 5.85 -2.93 -14.99
N VAL A 30 4.60 -3.30 -14.71
CA VAL A 30 4.27 -4.17 -13.57
C VAL A 30 5.01 -5.49 -13.61
N ARG A 31 5.26 -6.03 -14.81
CA ARG A 31 6.00 -7.30 -14.98
C ARG A 31 7.43 -7.18 -14.47
N ASP A 32 8.10 -6.08 -14.77
CA ASP A 32 9.46 -5.84 -14.27
C ASP A 32 9.47 -5.59 -12.78
N LEU A 33 8.53 -4.80 -12.27
CA LEU A 33 8.44 -4.52 -10.84
C LEU A 33 8.23 -5.82 -10.06
N ALA A 34 7.36 -6.70 -10.56
CA ALA A 34 7.13 -8.02 -9.98
C ALA A 34 8.36 -8.92 -10.06
N GLU A 35 9.05 -8.96 -11.21
CA GLU A 35 10.29 -9.73 -11.38
C GLU A 35 11.40 -9.20 -10.46
N LEU A 36 11.55 -7.88 -10.34
CA LEU A 36 12.53 -7.22 -9.48
C LEU A 36 12.31 -7.58 -8.00
N GLN A 37 11.05 -7.74 -7.58
CA GLN A 37 10.70 -8.15 -6.22
C GLN A 37 10.63 -9.68 -6.03
N GLY A 38 10.72 -10.47 -7.11
CA GLY A 38 10.56 -11.92 -7.04
C GLY A 38 9.15 -12.38 -6.66
N VAL A 39 8.11 -11.62 -7.05
CA VAL A 39 6.71 -11.90 -6.70
C VAL A 39 5.84 -12.15 -7.95
N PRO A 40 4.64 -12.77 -7.81
CA PRO A 40 3.79 -13.08 -8.97
C PRO A 40 3.27 -11.84 -9.70
N ALA A 41 3.58 -11.71 -10.99
CA ALA A 41 3.21 -10.55 -11.81
C ALA A 41 1.70 -10.31 -11.92
N GLU A 42 0.89 -11.36 -11.99
CA GLU A 42 -0.57 -11.23 -12.02
C GLU A 42 -1.14 -10.61 -10.75
N TYR A 43 -0.53 -10.91 -9.61
CA TYR A 43 -0.96 -10.35 -8.34
C TYR A 43 -0.58 -8.86 -8.25
N VAL A 44 0.66 -8.50 -8.62
CA VAL A 44 1.07 -7.10 -8.70
C VAL A 44 0.21 -6.31 -9.69
N ALA A 45 -0.20 -6.90 -10.82
CA ALA A 45 -1.12 -6.26 -11.77
C ALA A 45 -2.49 -5.93 -11.15
N LYS A 46 -3.04 -6.84 -10.33
CA LYS A 46 -4.27 -6.58 -9.58
C LYS A 46 -4.09 -5.44 -8.58
N LEU A 47 -2.95 -5.41 -7.86
CA LEU A 47 -2.63 -4.33 -6.91
C LEU A 47 -2.52 -2.98 -7.64
N PHE A 48 -1.78 -2.91 -8.75
CA PHE A 48 -1.63 -1.68 -9.54
C PHE A 48 -2.93 -1.21 -10.18
N THR A 49 -3.86 -2.11 -10.48
CA THR A 49 -5.23 -1.73 -10.88
C THR A 49 -5.96 -1.00 -9.76
N LYS A 50 -5.82 -1.47 -8.50
CA LYS A 50 -6.40 -0.78 -7.34
C LYS A 50 -5.73 0.58 -7.09
N LEU A 51 -4.40 0.63 -7.15
CA LEU A 51 -3.63 1.88 -7.00
C LEU A 51 -4.00 2.91 -8.08
N HIS A 52 -4.24 2.46 -9.31
CA HIS A 52 -4.67 3.32 -10.41
C HIS A 52 -6.06 3.90 -10.15
N LYS A 53 -7.01 3.07 -9.73
CA LYS A 53 -8.36 3.51 -9.34
C LYS A 53 -8.34 4.50 -8.17
N ALA A 54 -7.38 4.34 -7.25
CA ALA A 54 -7.16 5.26 -6.13
C ALA A 54 -6.39 6.54 -6.52
N GLY A 55 -5.99 6.69 -7.79
CA GLY A 55 -5.27 7.87 -8.26
C GLY A 55 -3.83 7.98 -7.73
N LEU A 56 -3.22 6.86 -7.30
CA LEU A 56 -1.85 6.82 -6.81
C LEU A 56 -0.82 6.56 -7.91
N VAL A 57 -1.25 5.88 -8.96
CA VAL A 57 -0.46 5.62 -10.17
C VAL A 57 -1.26 5.94 -11.42
N VAL A 58 -0.57 6.36 -12.47
CA VAL A 58 -1.13 6.50 -13.81
C VAL A 58 -0.53 5.42 -14.70
N ALA A 59 -1.37 4.82 -15.54
CA ALA A 59 -0.94 3.92 -16.57
C ALA A 59 -0.70 4.71 -17.86
N THR A 60 0.42 4.48 -18.52
CA THR A 60 0.62 4.92 -19.89
C THR A 60 0.05 3.83 -20.80
N GLU A 61 -0.89 4.17 -21.69
CA GLU A 61 -1.49 3.18 -22.59
C GLU A 61 -0.56 2.75 -23.74
N GLY A 62 -0.85 1.59 -24.32
CA GLY A 62 -0.20 1.06 -25.51
C GLY A 62 0.88 0.01 -25.24
N ALA A 63 1.41 -0.59 -26.32
CA ALA A 63 2.36 -1.70 -26.27
C ALA A 63 3.69 -1.40 -25.55
N ARG A 64 3.93 -0.13 -25.19
CA ARG A 64 5.15 0.44 -24.61
C ARG A 64 4.94 0.97 -23.18
N GLY A 65 3.73 0.84 -22.64
CA GLY A 65 3.32 1.47 -21.40
C GLY A 65 3.73 0.74 -20.13
N GLY A 66 3.91 1.51 -19.07
CA GLY A 66 4.07 1.07 -17.69
C GLY A 66 3.23 1.93 -16.75
N PHE A 67 3.61 1.91 -15.49
CA PHE A 67 3.02 2.76 -14.46
C PHE A 67 4.03 3.78 -13.98
N ALA A 68 3.54 4.99 -13.71
CA ALA A 68 4.23 6.07 -13.05
C ALA A 68 3.43 6.50 -11.81
N LEU A 69 4.08 7.14 -10.83
CA LEU A 69 3.34 7.77 -9.75
C LEU A 69 2.47 8.90 -10.31
N ALA A 70 1.22 8.98 -9.85
CA ALA A 70 0.27 10.00 -10.32
C ALA A 70 0.59 11.40 -9.77
N ARG A 71 1.37 11.47 -8.69
CA ARG A 71 1.81 12.67 -7.99
C ARG A 71 3.17 12.42 -7.31
N PRO A 72 3.91 13.47 -6.90
CA PRO A 72 5.21 13.30 -6.25
C PRO A 72 5.15 12.33 -5.05
N SER A 73 6.19 11.50 -4.88
CA SER A 73 6.25 10.51 -3.78
C SER A 73 6.15 11.13 -2.39
N ALA A 74 6.54 12.40 -2.23
CA ALA A 74 6.37 13.17 -1.00
C ALA A 74 4.90 13.50 -0.66
N GLN A 75 3.97 13.32 -1.59
CA GLN A 75 2.53 13.55 -1.40
C GLN A 75 1.73 12.24 -1.24
N ILE A 76 2.38 11.09 -1.33
CA ILE A 76 1.75 9.77 -1.17
C ILE A 76 2.13 9.24 0.20
N SER A 77 1.15 9.09 1.09
CA SER A 77 1.34 8.46 2.40
C SER A 77 1.30 6.94 2.31
N VAL A 78 1.87 6.26 3.32
CA VAL A 78 1.69 4.81 3.46
C VAL A 78 0.21 4.45 3.64
N LEU A 79 -0.55 5.28 4.37
CA LEU A 79 -2.00 5.08 4.55
C LEU A 79 -2.76 5.11 3.22
N ASP A 80 -2.40 5.99 2.28
CA ASP A 80 -3.04 6.03 0.96
C ASP A 80 -2.93 4.67 0.25
N VAL A 81 -1.74 4.04 0.34
CA VAL A 81 -1.48 2.72 -0.26
C VAL A 81 -2.25 1.62 0.48
N VAL A 82 -2.29 1.67 1.81
CA VAL A 82 -3.08 0.74 2.63
C VAL A 82 -4.55 0.80 2.24
N ASP A 83 -5.15 1.99 2.24
CA ASP A 83 -6.56 2.19 1.92
C ASP A 83 -6.87 1.80 0.47
N ALA A 84 -5.96 2.05 -0.48
CA ALA A 84 -6.13 1.63 -1.87
C ALA A 84 -6.16 0.09 -2.02
N ILE A 85 -5.35 -0.64 -1.25
CA ILE A 85 -5.23 -2.10 -1.38
C ILE A 85 -6.25 -2.85 -0.52
N ASP A 86 -6.32 -2.52 0.77
CA ASP A 86 -7.12 -3.24 1.78
C ASP A 86 -8.51 -2.61 1.99
N GLY A 87 -8.69 -1.35 1.60
CA GLY A 87 -9.92 -0.60 1.85
C GLY A 87 -10.07 -0.18 3.31
N ASP A 88 -11.22 0.39 3.64
CA ASP A 88 -11.56 0.83 5.00
C ASP A 88 -12.06 -0.36 5.84
N LYS A 89 -11.14 -1.26 6.19
CA LYS A 89 -11.43 -2.42 7.03
C LYS A 89 -11.12 -2.09 8.50
N PRO A 90 -12.10 -2.23 9.42
CA PRO A 90 -11.85 -1.94 10.83
C PRO A 90 -10.82 -2.90 11.43
N LEU A 91 -10.04 -2.41 12.40
CA LEU A 91 -9.13 -3.24 13.18
C LEU A 91 -9.88 -4.21 14.08
N PHE A 92 -11.03 -3.78 14.56
CA PHE A 92 -11.87 -4.53 15.49
C PHE A 92 -13.35 -4.33 15.17
N ASP A 93 -14.08 -5.43 15.10
CA ASP A 93 -15.51 -5.44 14.78
C ASP A 93 -16.33 -5.74 16.04
N CYS A 94 -16.84 -4.69 16.68
CA CYS A 94 -17.63 -4.82 17.89
C CYS A 94 -19.03 -5.36 17.58
N ARG A 95 -19.31 -6.59 18.03
CA ARG A 95 -20.61 -7.26 17.86
C ARG A 95 -21.64 -6.99 18.96
N GLU A 96 -21.36 -5.99 19.77
CA GLU A 96 -22.20 -5.53 20.88
C GLU A 96 -22.65 -6.62 21.87
N ILE A 97 -21.73 -7.53 22.22
CA ILE A 97 -22.05 -8.70 23.06
C ILE A 97 -22.47 -8.35 24.49
N ARG A 98 -22.29 -7.09 24.94
CA ARG A 98 -22.78 -6.63 26.25
C ARG A 98 -24.30 -6.71 26.37
N ALA A 99 -25.02 -6.64 25.25
CA ALA A 99 -26.47 -6.85 25.18
C ALA A 99 -26.88 -8.31 25.47
N ARG A 100 -25.93 -9.26 25.47
CA ARG A 100 -26.17 -10.70 25.62
C ARG A 100 -25.60 -11.24 26.93
N CYS A 101 -25.37 -10.38 27.92
CA CYS A 101 -24.85 -10.82 29.20
C CYS A 101 -25.87 -11.75 29.88
N ALA A 102 -25.45 -12.97 30.23
CA ALA A 102 -26.33 -13.99 30.80
C ALA A 102 -27.02 -13.54 32.11
N VAL A 103 -26.47 -12.56 32.82
CA VAL A 103 -27.05 -11.99 34.05
C VAL A 103 -28.33 -11.19 33.77
N PHE A 104 -28.54 -10.70 32.55
CA PHE A 104 -29.71 -9.89 32.18
C PHE A 104 -30.91 -10.73 31.72
N GLY A 105 -30.74 -12.03 31.48
CA GLY A 105 -31.79 -12.83 30.85
C GLY A 105 -32.10 -12.34 29.44
N ASP A 106 -33.38 -12.10 29.15
CA ASP A 106 -33.85 -11.71 27.81
C ASP A 106 -33.84 -10.19 27.57
N ASP A 107 -33.64 -9.36 28.61
CA ASP A 107 -33.74 -7.89 28.51
C ASP A 107 -32.53 -7.19 29.13
N ALA A 108 -31.64 -6.68 28.28
CA ALA A 108 -30.48 -5.92 28.73
C ALA A 108 -30.91 -4.51 29.17
N PRO A 109 -30.54 -4.07 30.40
CA PRO A 109 -30.94 -2.76 30.88
C PRO A 109 -30.30 -1.65 30.04
N PRO A 110 -30.96 -0.48 29.85
CA PRO A 110 -30.48 0.57 28.94
C PRO A 110 -29.06 1.08 29.23
N TRP A 111 -28.62 1.06 30.50
CA TRP A 111 -27.27 1.46 30.88
C TRP A 111 -26.19 0.52 30.31
N ALA A 112 -26.51 -0.76 30.11
CA ALA A 112 -25.54 -1.75 29.64
C ALA A 112 -25.11 -1.47 28.20
N THR A 113 -26.04 -1.01 27.34
CA THR A 113 -25.80 -0.70 25.93
C THR A 113 -25.67 0.80 25.64
N SER A 114 -25.75 1.64 26.66
CA SER A 114 -25.58 3.09 26.50
C SER A 114 -24.15 3.45 26.05
N GLY A 115 -24.05 4.39 25.12
CA GLY A 115 -22.77 4.91 24.61
C GLY A 115 -21.92 3.89 23.85
N VAL A 116 -20.65 4.22 23.63
CA VAL A 116 -19.69 3.30 23.01
C VAL A 116 -19.18 2.34 24.08
N CYS A 117 -19.26 1.03 23.81
CA CYS A 117 -18.66 0.00 24.65
C CYS A 117 -17.20 0.35 24.97
N ALA A 118 -16.79 0.30 26.25
CA ALA A 118 -15.45 0.70 26.69
C ALA A 118 -14.33 -0.08 25.97
N VAL A 119 -14.55 -1.37 25.71
CA VAL A 119 -13.62 -2.19 24.91
C VAL A 119 -13.54 -1.67 23.48
N HIS A 120 -14.69 -1.40 22.84
CA HIS A 120 -14.74 -0.84 21.50
C HIS A 120 -14.06 0.53 21.43
N ALA A 121 -14.22 1.39 22.45
CA ALA A 121 -13.56 2.69 22.51
C ALA A 121 -12.03 2.56 22.51
N VAL A 122 -11.47 1.62 23.29
CA VAL A 122 -10.02 1.34 23.29
C VAL A 122 -9.56 0.87 21.91
N MET A 123 -10.32 -0.03 21.27
CA MET A 123 -9.96 -0.54 19.94
C MET A 123 -10.04 0.54 18.86
N LYS A 124 -11.06 1.40 18.88
CA LYS A 124 -11.15 2.56 17.98
C LYS A 124 -9.97 3.52 18.16
N ASN A 125 -9.56 3.76 19.40
CA ASN A 125 -8.41 4.61 19.68
C ASN A 125 -7.10 3.99 19.16
N ALA A 126 -6.92 2.67 19.32
CA ALA A 126 -5.78 1.96 18.77
C ALA A 126 -5.73 2.05 17.24
N GLU A 127 -6.86 1.82 16.57
CA GLU A 127 -6.99 1.95 15.12
C GLU A 127 -6.67 3.37 14.63
N LYS A 128 -7.23 4.38 15.31
CA LYS A 128 -6.95 5.80 15.01
C LYS A 128 -5.46 6.09 15.05
N ARG A 129 -4.77 5.68 16.11
CA ARG A 129 -3.32 5.91 16.28
C ARG A 129 -2.49 5.17 15.24
N MET A 130 -2.89 3.95 14.89
CA MET A 130 -2.25 3.19 13.81
C MET A 130 -2.40 3.92 12.47
N ARG A 131 -3.61 4.35 12.10
CA ARG A 131 -3.87 5.07 10.86
C ARG A 131 -3.14 6.41 10.81
N GLU A 132 -3.10 7.15 11.92
CA GLU A 132 -2.33 8.40 12.05
C GLU A 132 -0.82 8.17 11.79
N ALA A 133 -0.25 7.09 12.32
CA ALA A 133 1.15 6.74 12.07
C ALA A 133 1.41 6.42 10.59
N LEU A 134 0.53 5.65 9.95
CA LEU A 134 0.63 5.34 8.52
C LEU A 134 0.43 6.57 7.62
N ALA A 135 -0.38 7.54 8.06
CA ALA A 135 -0.61 8.79 7.32
C ALA A 135 0.59 9.75 7.39
N ALA A 136 1.41 9.64 8.43
CA ALA A 136 2.54 10.52 8.68
C ALA A 136 3.74 10.21 7.76
N ASP A 137 4.00 8.94 7.46
CA ASP A 137 5.12 8.52 6.61
C ASP A 137 4.79 8.64 5.11
N ARG A 138 5.70 9.26 4.34
CA ARG A 138 5.58 9.39 2.88
C ARG A 138 6.37 8.33 2.14
N LEU A 139 5.95 8.01 0.92
CA LEU A 139 6.67 7.10 0.03
C LEU A 139 8.12 7.58 -0.20
N SER A 140 8.34 8.90 -0.28
CA SER A 140 9.68 9.49 -0.36
C SER A 140 10.55 9.19 0.86
N ASP A 141 9.97 9.19 2.07
CA ASP A 141 10.69 8.93 3.32
C ASP A 141 11.12 7.46 3.38
N LEU A 142 10.22 6.56 2.98
CA LEU A 142 10.53 5.13 2.86
C LEU A 142 11.66 4.91 1.84
N ALA A 143 11.57 5.53 0.66
CA ALA A 143 12.62 5.44 -0.37
C ALA A 143 13.96 5.95 0.15
N GLY A 144 13.97 7.07 0.87
CA GLY A 144 15.16 7.61 1.52
C GLY A 144 15.76 6.68 2.56
N ARG A 145 14.93 6.04 3.41
CA ARG A 145 15.39 5.06 4.42
C ARG A 145 16.01 3.82 3.79
N VAL A 146 15.43 3.32 2.69
CA VAL A 146 15.98 2.19 1.94
C VAL A 146 17.31 2.58 1.30
N HIS A 147 17.36 3.75 0.64
CA HIS A 147 18.57 4.20 -0.02
C HIS A 147 19.73 4.47 0.96
N ALA A 148 19.43 5.06 2.12
CA ALA A 148 20.44 5.35 3.15
C ALA A 148 21.20 4.09 3.64
N LYS A 149 20.57 2.92 3.55
CA LYS A 149 21.19 1.63 3.91
C LYS A 149 21.86 0.94 2.74
N ALA A 150 21.49 1.29 1.50
CA ALA A 150 21.97 0.62 0.31
C ALA A 150 23.38 1.12 -0.09
N PRO A 151 24.22 0.25 -0.69
CA PRO A 151 25.42 0.72 -1.38
C PRO A 151 25.07 1.77 -2.43
N ARG A 152 25.92 2.79 -2.60
CA ARG A 152 25.70 3.88 -3.58
C ARG A 152 25.54 3.38 -5.02
N THR A 153 26.06 2.19 -5.32
CA THR A 153 25.96 1.53 -6.63
C THR A 153 24.60 0.89 -6.89
N PHE A 154 23.83 0.59 -5.84
CA PHE A 154 22.60 -0.21 -5.97
C PHE A 154 21.49 0.53 -6.74
N GLY A 155 21.24 1.81 -6.41
CA GLY A 155 20.24 2.62 -7.13
C GLY A 155 20.49 2.67 -8.64
N PRO A 156 21.70 3.07 -9.09
CA PRO A 156 22.08 3.03 -10.50
C PRO A 156 21.96 1.65 -11.16
N GLN A 157 22.26 0.56 -10.44
CA GLN A 157 22.09 -0.81 -10.94
C GLN A 157 20.62 -1.13 -11.22
N VAL A 158 19.71 -0.77 -10.31
CA VAL A 158 18.28 -1.00 -10.48
C VAL A 158 17.71 -0.17 -11.62
N VAL A 159 18.06 1.12 -11.70
CA VAL A 159 17.65 2.00 -12.80
C VAL A 159 18.10 1.42 -14.14
N LYS A 160 19.38 1.04 -14.25
CA LYS A 160 19.92 0.40 -15.45
C LYS A 160 19.14 -0.87 -15.82
N TRP A 161 18.85 -1.73 -14.85
CA TRP A 161 18.12 -2.97 -15.07
C TRP A 161 16.68 -2.74 -15.59
N LEU A 162 15.98 -1.73 -15.07
CA LEU A 162 14.63 -1.36 -15.51
C LEU A 162 14.63 -0.70 -16.90
N ASP A 163 15.61 0.17 -17.17
CA ASP A 163 15.76 0.83 -18.47
C ASP A 163 16.07 -0.18 -19.57
N GLU A 164 17.02 -1.10 -19.35
CA GLU A 164 17.38 -2.16 -20.31
C GLU A 164 16.17 -3.01 -20.70
N ARG A 165 15.36 -3.45 -19.73
CA ARG A 165 14.13 -4.21 -19.98
C ARG A 165 13.07 -3.40 -20.73
N THR A 166 12.96 -2.12 -20.39
CA THR A 166 12.06 -1.20 -21.11
C THR A 166 12.48 -1.05 -22.57
N HIS A 167 13.78 -0.93 -22.85
CA HIS A 167 14.32 -0.90 -24.21
C HIS A 167 14.12 -2.23 -24.95
N GLN A 168 14.40 -3.37 -24.32
CA GLN A 168 14.22 -4.70 -24.94
C GLN A 168 12.78 -4.95 -25.37
N ARG A 169 11.80 -4.59 -24.52
CA ARG A 169 10.38 -4.68 -24.89
C ARG A 169 10.00 -3.75 -26.04
N ARG A 170 10.58 -2.55 -26.08
CA ARG A 170 10.37 -1.59 -27.17
C ARG A 170 10.96 -2.12 -28.49
N ALA A 171 12.09 -2.83 -28.43
CA ALA A 171 12.78 -3.38 -29.59
C ALA A 171 12.17 -4.68 -30.12
N ALA A 172 11.77 -5.62 -29.25
CA ALA A 172 11.23 -6.93 -29.64
C ALA A 172 9.84 -6.89 -30.32
N LYS A 173 9.30 -5.69 -30.56
CA LYS A 173 7.99 -5.45 -31.16
C LYS A 173 8.03 -4.51 -32.37
N ASN A 174 9.22 -4.03 -32.76
CA ASN A 174 9.49 -3.40 -34.06
C ASN A 174 10.05 -4.45 -35.03
#